data_AF-A0A2U2ZUV5-F1
#
_entry.id   AF-A0A2U2ZUV5-F1
#
_cell.length_a   1.000
_cell.length_b   1.000
_cell.length_c   1.000
_cell.angle_alpha   90.00
_cell.angle_beta   90.00
_cell.angle_gamma   90.00
#
_symmetry.space_group_name_H-M   'P 1'
#
loop_
_entity.id
_entity.type
_entity.pdbx_description
1 polymer ?
#
loop_
_entity_poly.entity_id
_entity_poly.type
_entity_poly.pdbx_seq_one_letter_code
_entity_poly.pdbx_strand_id
1 'polypeptide(L)'
;MTPERWEEIARLLKSGPISDNAVIEQLHCGKKTVAQVRRDLGLPRYRPPARTWGREDYERLSVPLRGGHRRWRGRFDAYGIPYANRSMTAYRLAFRVHHGREPVGRVQSTCTYKRCVAGEHLADRPMRQAIADGSLLTELPAGATFQGMDLVAIRRCLRGPEPWPELDLREARFAFRFSDPDMSAADLGRRLGLCAETIQRYRTKGVPKC
;
A
#
# COMPACT_ATOMS: atom_id res chain seq x y z
N MET A 1 42.36 14.24 -33.31
CA MET A 1 40.92 14.30 -33.68
C MET A 1 40.80 15.38 -34.72
N THR A 2 40.15 15.10 -35.85
CA THR A 2 40.00 16.11 -36.89
C THR A 2 38.93 17.15 -36.49
N PRO A 3 39.00 18.40 -36.98
CA PRO A 3 38.00 19.43 -36.69
C PRO A 3 36.59 19.00 -37.05
N GLU A 4 36.40 18.35 -38.21
CA GLU A 4 35.08 17.88 -38.68
C GLU A 4 34.48 16.88 -37.71
N ARG A 5 35.32 16.00 -37.17
CA ARG A 5 34.90 14.99 -36.21
C ARG A 5 34.54 15.58 -34.85
N TRP A 6 35.28 16.61 -34.42
CA TRP A 6 34.94 17.36 -33.21
C TRP A 6 33.58 18.04 -33.38
N GLU A 7 33.35 18.69 -34.51
CA GLU A 7 32.09 19.39 -34.83
C GLU A 7 30.89 18.43 -34.88
N GLU A 8 31.07 17.24 -35.45
CA GLU A 8 30.01 16.23 -35.51
C GLU A 8 29.61 15.75 -34.10
N ILE A 9 30.59 15.44 -33.24
CA ILE A 9 30.35 15.09 -31.84
C ILE A 9 29.67 16.26 -31.12
N ALA A 10 30.16 17.49 -31.32
CA ALA A 10 29.63 18.69 -30.68
C ALA A 10 28.18 18.96 -31.09
N ARG A 11 27.84 18.78 -32.37
CA ARG A 11 26.49 18.94 -32.90
C ARG A 11 25.54 17.94 -32.26
N LEU A 12 25.94 16.67 -32.15
CA LEU A 12 25.14 15.63 -31.52
C LEU A 12 24.96 15.84 -30.01
N LEU A 13 26.00 16.30 -29.31
CA LEU A 13 25.90 16.64 -27.89
C LEU A 13 24.98 17.83 -27.61
N LYS A 14 24.87 18.78 -28.55
CA LYS A 14 24.02 19.97 -28.43
C LYS A 14 22.56 19.72 -28.83
N SER A 15 22.25 18.64 -29.55
CA SER A 15 20.88 18.37 -30.03
C SER A 15 19.92 17.92 -28.92
N GLY A 16 20.43 17.49 -27.76
CA GLY A 16 19.60 17.14 -26.62
C GLY A 16 20.34 16.38 -25.52
N PRO A 17 19.62 15.93 -24.48
CA PRO A 17 20.19 15.14 -23.40
C PRO A 17 20.57 13.73 -23.89
N ILE A 18 21.78 13.59 -24.43
CA ILE A 18 22.35 12.32 -24.90
C ILE A 18 23.51 11.87 -24.01
N SER A 19 23.63 10.55 -23.81
CA SER A 19 24.73 9.94 -23.06
C SER A 19 25.99 9.80 -23.93
N ASP A 20 27.17 9.80 -23.29
CA ASP A 20 28.43 9.60 -24.02
C ASP A 20 28.46 8.24 -24.73
N ASN A 21 27.89 7.20 -24.12
CA ASN A 21 27.80 5.88 -24.75
C ASN A 21 26.92 5.90 -26.00
N ALA A 22 25.79 6.62 -25.98
CA ALA A 22 24.94 6.75 -27.15
C ALA A 22 25.66 7.49 -28.29
N VAL A 23 26.44 8.52 -27.98
CA VAL A 23 27.30 9.20 -28.97
C VAL A 23 28.39 8.26 -29.51
N ILE A 24 29.01 7.45 -28.64
CA ILE A 24 30.02 6.45 -29.03
C ILE A 24 29.42 5.41 -29.98
N GLU A 25 28.24 4.89 -29.67
CA GLU A 25 27.53 3.91 -30.51
C GLU A 25 27.13 4.50 -31.85
N GLN A 26 26.60 5.72 -31.86
CA GLN A 26 26.11 6.37 -33.06
C GLN A 26 27.22 6.84 -34.00
N LEU A 27 28.30 7.38 -33.45
CA LEU A 27 29.40 7.90 -34.26
C LEU A 27 30.53 6.89 -34.43
N HIS A 28 30.58 5.79 -33.66
CA HIS A 28 31.71 4.85 -33.62
C HIS A 28 33.04 5.56 -33.26
N CYS A 29 33.05 6.31 -32.15
CA CYS A 29 34.22 7.07 -31.70
C CYS A 29 34.68 6.66 -30.29
N GLY A 30 35.90 7.06 -29.92
CA GLY A 30 36.48 6.72 -28.62
C GLY A 30 35.81 7.45 -27.45
N LYS A 31 35.61 6.75 -26.32
CA LYS A 31 35.03 7.32 -25.09
C LYS A 31 35.76 8.56 -24.58
N LYS A 32 37.10 8.55 -24.61
CA LYS A 32 37.93 9.70 -24.20
C LYS A 32 37.68 10.92 -25.08
N THR A 33 37.44 10.71 -26.37
CA THR A 33 37.15 11.76 -27.34
C THR A 33 35.83 12.45 -27.01
N VAL A 34 34.75 11.69 -26.83
CA VAL A 34 33.43 12.27 -26.46
C VAL A 34 33.49 13.00 -25.13
N ALA A 35 34.16 12.42 -24.12
CA ALA A 35 34.34 13.06 -22.83
C ALA A 35 35.16 14.36 -22.91
N GLN A 36 36.14 14.44 -23.81
CA GLN A 36 36.88 15.68 -24.08
C GLN A 36 35.97 16.74 -24.69
N VAL A 37 35.27 16.42 -25.79
CA VAL A 37 34.38 17.37 -26.47
C VAL A 37 33.30 17.89 -25.51
N ARG A 38 32.72 17.02 -24.67
CA ARG A 38 31.74 17.44 -23.65
C ARG A 38 32.33 18.45 -22.66
N ARG A 39 33.57 18.25 -22.22
CA ARG A 39 34.29 19.18 -21.33
C ARG A 39 34.59 20.50 -22.04
N ASP A 40 35.05 20.45 -23.29
CA ASP A 40 35.35 21.64 -24.09
C ASP A 40 34.10 22.52 -24.30
N LEU A 41 32.93 21.89 -24.44
CA LEU A 41 31.63 22.58 -24.55
C LEU A 41 31.06 23.06 -23.21
N GLY A 42 31.72 22.78 -22.07
CA GLY A 42 31.20 23.10 -20.74
C GLY A 42 29.90 22.36 -20.37
N LEU A 43 29.58 21.26 -21.06
CA LEU A 43 28.36 20.51 -20.82
C LEU A 43 28.51 19.63 -19.56
N PRO A 44 27.49 19.58 -18.68
CA PRO A 44 27.55 18.70 -17.52
C PRO A 44 27.58 17.23 -17.94
N ARG A 45 28.12 16.39 -17.05
CA ARG A 45 28.05 14.93 -17.23
C ARG A 45 26.60 14.51 -17.37
N TYR A 46 26.30 13.75 -18.42
CA TYR A 46 24.97 13.21 -18.64
C TYR A 46 24.51 12.40 -17.42
N ARG A 47 23.39 12.81 -16.82
CA ARG A 47 22.69 12.05 -15.80
C ARG A 47 21.42 11.50 -16.45
N PRO A 48 21.28 10.18 -16.59
CA PRO A 48 20.04 9.63 -17.11
C PRO A 48 18.88 10.07 -16.21
N PRO A 49 17.71 10.40 -16.79
CA PRO A 49 16.55 10.71 -15.99
C PRO A 49 16.27 9.53 -15.04
N ALA A 50 15.86 9.84 -13.81
CA ALA A 50 15.45 8.81 -12.88
C ALA A 50 14.32 8.01 -13.54
N ARG A 51 14.52 6.71 -13.77
CA ARG A 51 13.48 5.86 -14.31
C ARG A 51 12.28 5.89 -13.36
N THR A 52 11.17 6.44 -13.83
CA THR A 52 9.90 6.41 -13.09
C THR A 52 9.30 5.03 -13.24
N TRP A 53 9.08 4.36 -12.12
CA TRP A 53 8.40 3.08 -12.08
C TRP A 53 6.89 3.32 -12.01
N GLY A 54 6.16 2.76 -12.96
CA GLY A 54 4.74 3.06 -13.16
C GLY A 54 3.82 1.84 -13.16
N ARG A 55 2.59 2.04 -13.64
CA ARG A 55 1.57 0.99 -13.78
C ARG A 55 2.05 -0.17 -14.65
N GLU A 56 2.66 0.11 -15.80
CA GLU A 56 3.14 -0.91 -16.71
C GLU A 56 4.19 -1.83 -16.07
N ASP A 57 5.15 -1.26 -15.32
CA ASP A 57 6.13 -2.04 -14.57
C ASP A 57 5.48 -2.94 -13.52
N TYR A 58 4.48 -2.40 -12.81
CA TYR A 58 3.71 -3.14 -11.81
C TYR A 58 2.94 -4.31 -12.43
N GLU A 59 2.24 -4.08 -13.54
CA GLU A 59 1.48 -5.12 -14.25
C GLU A 59 2.41 -6.21 -14.77
N ARG A 60 3.54 -5.83 -15.37
CA ARG A 60 4.54 -6.79 -15.90
C ARG A 60 5.15 -7.67 -14.80
N LEU A 61 5.37 -7.12 -13.61
CA LEU A 61 6.09 -7.80 -12.52
C LEU A 61 5.16 -8.37 -11.44
N SER A 62 3.85 -8.29 -11.61
CA SER A 62 2.89 -8.86 -10.66
C SER A 62 1.81 -9.67 -11.36
N VAL A 63 1.53 -10.86 -10.84
CA VAL A 63 0.53 -11.77 -11.42
C VAL A 63 -0.71 -11.82 -10.53
N PRO A 64 -1.93 -11.69 -11.10
CA PRO A 64 -3.16 -11.84 -10.37
C PRO A 64 -3.36 -13.26 -9.85
N LEU A 65 -3.99 -13.36 -8.69
CA LEU A 65 -4.37 -14.59 -8.02
C LEU A 65 -5.85 -14.53 -7.64
N ARG A 66 -6.42 -15.67 -7.23
CA ARG A 66 -7.81 -15.73 -6.76
C ARG A 66 -8.03 -14.80 -5.57
N GLY A 67 -9.20 -14.16 -5.51
CA GLY A 67 -9.58 -13.28 -4.39
C GLY A 67 -8.94 -11.89 -4.43
N GLY A 68 -8.62 -11.36 -5.61
CA GLY A 68 -8.04 -10.02 -5.77
C GLY A 68 -6.55 -9.92 -5.40
N HIS A 69 -5.96 -10.99 -4.89
CA HIS A 69 -4.54 -11.00 -4.52
C HIS A 69 -3.63 -10.88 -5.77
N ARG A 70 -2.41 -10.35 -5.55
CA ARG A 70 -1.37 -10.32 -6.58
C ARG A 70 -0.03 -10.75 -5.99
N ARG A 71 0.71 -11.56 -6.75
CA ARG A 71 2.05 -12.05 -6.38
C ARG A 71 3.12 -11.33 -7.19
N TRP A 72 4.14 -10.82 -6.50
CA TRP A 72 5.31 -10.21 -7.13
C TRP A 72 6.22 -11.26 -7.75
N ARG A 73 6.72 -11.01 -8.97
CA ARG A 73 7.68 -11.85 -9.71
C ARG A 73 9.06 -11.22 -9.83
N GLY A 74 9.23 -9.98 -9.38
CA GLY A 74 10.51 -9.29 -9.43
C GLY A 74 11.46 -9.69 -8.31
N ARG A 75 12.38 -8.77 -7.98
CA ARG A 75 13.42 -8.99 -6.97
C ARG A 75 12.84 -9.04 -5.55
N PHE A 76 13.45 -9.86 -4.70
CA PHE A 76 13.24 -9.89 -3.25
C PHE A 76 14.56 -9.59 -2.52
N ASP A 77 14.49 -9.06 -1.30
CA ASP A 77 15.65 -9.00 -0.41
C ASP A 77 15.84 -10.31 0.36
N ALA A 78 16.86 -10.36 1.23
CA ALA A 78 17.16 -11.53 2.07
C ALA A 78 16.02 -11.93 3.03
N TYR A 79 15.15 -10.99 3.40
CA TYR A 79 13.99 -11.24 4.26
C TYR A 79 12.71 -11.55 3.46
N GLY A 80 12.82 -11.55 2.13
CA GLY A 80 11.72 -11.79 1.21
C GLY A 80 10.74 -10.63 1.07
N ILE A 81 11.19 -9.39 1.33
CA ILE A 81 10.44 -8.17 0.99
C ILE A 81 10.59 -7.93 -0.52
N PRO A 82 9.48 -7.76 -1.27
CA PRO A 82 9.54 -7.52 -2.71
C PRO A 82 9.99 -6.09 -3.01
N TYR A 83 10.90 -5.94 -3.98
CA TYR A 83 11.41 -4.66 -4.46
C TYR A 83 11.09 -4.43 -5.94
N ALA A 84 10.65 -3.21 -6.24
CA ALA A 84 10.55 -2.71 -7.61
C ALA A 84 11.94 -2.36 -8.14
N ASN A 85 12.73 -1.60 -7.37
CA ASN A 85 14.09 -1.22 -7.74
C ASN A 85 15.01 -1.15 -6.50
N ARG A 86 16.19 -0.53 -6.63
CA ARG A 86 17.18 -0.43 -5.54
C ARG A 86 16.68 0.33 -4.31
N SER A 87 15.78 1.30 -4.46
CA SER A 87 15.31 2.18 -3.37
C SER A 87 13.82 2.06 -3.07
N MET A 88 13.04 1.37 -3.90
CA MET A 88 11.58 1.30 -3.77
C MET A 88 11.08 -0.15 -3.65
N THR A 89 10.30 -0.41 -2.60
CA THR A 89 9.59 -1.68 -2.42
C THR A 89 8.45 -1.83 -3.42
N ALA A 90 8.11 -3.06 -3.79
CA ALA A 90 6.94 -3.33 -4.64
C ALA A 90 5.63 -2.86 -3.98
N TYR A 91 5.56 -2.88 -2.64
CA TYR A 91 4.41 -2.36 -1.90
C TYR A 91 4.19 -0.86 -2.14
N ARG A 92 5.25 -0.03 -2.11
CA ARG A 92 5.12 1.41 -2.39
C ARG A 92 4.68 1.67 -3.83
N LEU A 93 5.24 0.93 -4.79
CA LEU A 93 4.84 1.02 -6.19
C LEU A 93 3.36 0.66 -6.37
N ALA A 94 2.94 -0.51 -5.87
CA ALA A 94 1.57 -0.99 -5.95
C ALA A 94 0.57 -0.02 -5.30
N PHE A 95 0.92 0.52 -4.12
CA PHE A 95 0.11 1.51 -3.43
C PHE A 95 -0.09 2.76 -4.28
N ARG A 96 0.98 3.32 -4.84
CA ARG A 96 0.89 4.50 -5.71
C ARG A 96 0.04 4.27 -6.95
N VAL A 97 0.23 3.11 -7.60
CA VAL A 97 -0.50 2.75 -8.81
C VAL A 97 -2.01 2.62 -8.53
N HIS A 98 -2.39 2.12 -7.35
CA HIS A 98 -3.79 1.93 -6.98
C HIS A 98 -4.43 3.22 -6.42
N HIS A 99 -3.78 3.89 -5.46
CA HIS A 99 -4.36 5.05 -4.77
C HIS A 99 -4.04 6.40 -5.42
N GLY A 100 -3.19 6.45 -6.44
CA GLY A 100 -2.83 7.69 -7.13
C GLY A 100 -2.03 8.68 -6.30
N ARG A 101 -1.49 8.28 -5.13
CA ARG A 101 -0.72 9.13 -4.21
C ARG A 101 0.47 8.41 -3.60
N GLU A 102 1.43 9.16 -3.07
CA GLU A 102 2.52 8.60 -2.26
C GLU A 102 1.98 8.10 -0.90
N PRO A 103 2.45 6.93 -0.40
CA PRO A 103 2.09 6.47 0.91
C PRO A 103 2.81 7.25 2.01
N VAL A 104 2.07 7.52 3.10
CA VAL A 104 2.60 8.14 4.31
C VAL A 104 3.12 7.04 5.24
N GLY A 105 4.44 7.00 5.41
CA GLY A 105 5.12 6.01 6.24
C GLY A 105 5.23 4.62 5.59
N ARG A 106 5.28 3.58 6.43
CA ARG A 106 5.42 2.18 5.99
C ARG A 106 4.11 1.67 5.41
N VAL A 107 4.15 1.08 4.22
CA VAL A 107 3.03 0.33 3.62
C VAL A 107 3.06 -1.11 4.12
N GLN A 108 1.89 -1.63 4.52
CA GLN A 108 1.72 -3.01 4.96
C GLN A 108 0.51 -3.63 4.27
N SER A 109 0.52 -4.96 4.12
CA SER A 109 -0.63 -5.71 3.65
C SER A 109 -1.70 -5.79 4.73
N THR A 110 -2.96 -5.60 4.36
CA THR A 110 -4.14 -5.75 5.21
C THR A 110 -4.82 -7.11 5.04
N CYS A 111 -4.45 -7.88 4.02
CA CYS A 111 -4.93 -9.25 3.82
C CYS A 111 -4.03 -10.30 4.51
N THR A 112 -4.56 -11.50 4.68
CA THR A 112 -3.83 -12.66 5.21
C THR A 112 -2.90 -13.33 4.19
N TYR A 113 -3.03 -13.02 2.90
CA TYR A 113 -2.20 -13.61 1.86
C TYR A 113 -0.74 -13.12 1.96
N LYS A 114 0.18 -14.05 2.20
CA LYS A 114 1.60 -13.75 2.44
C LYS A 114 2.21 -13.00 1.25
N ARG A 115 2.79 -11.82 1.52
CA ARG A 115 3.48 -10.96 0.53
C ARG A 115 2.60 -10.52 -0.64
N CYS A 116 1.29 -10.35 -0.39
CA CYS A 116 0.38 -9.80 -1.39
C CYS A 116 0.80 -8.37 -1.77
N VAL A 117 0.88 -8.09 -3.07
CA VAL A 117 1.17 -6.75 -3.62
C VAL A 117 -0.04 -6.15 -4.33
N ALA A 118 -1.24 -6.67 -4.10
CA ALA A 118 -2.48 -6.08 -4.64
C ALA A 118 -2.73 -4.73 -3.97
N GLY A 119 -2.88 -3.66 -4.75
CA GLY A 119 -3.02 -2.30 -4.21
C GLY A 119 -4.18 -2.15 -3.22
N GLU A 120 -5.32 -2.78 -3.48
CA GLU A 120 -6.50 -2.81 -2.60
C GLU A 120 -6.23 -3.44 -1.22
N HIS A 121 -5.25 -4.33 -1.14
CA HIS A 121 -4.85 -5.03 0.07
C HIS A 121 -3.66 -4.35 0.76
N LEU A 122 -3.33 -3.11 0.39
CA LEU A 122 -2.24 -2.35 0.99
C LEU A 122 -2.80 -1.13 1.71
N ALA A 123 -2.24 -0.85 2.88
CA ALA A 123 -2.55 0.35 3.64
C ALA A 123 -1.26 1.02 4.10
N ASP A 124 -1.22 2.34 4.05
CA ASP A 124 -0.17 3.16 4.67
C ASP A 124 -0.51 3.45 6.15
N ARG A 125 0.30 4.25 6.84
CA ARG A 125 0.14 4.43 8.29
C ARG A 125 -1.22 5.07 8.66
N PRO A 126 -1.66 6.18 8.04
CA PRO A 126 -2.96 6.78 8.35
C PRO A 126 -4.12 5.82 8.08
N MET A 127 -4.08 5.10 6.95
CA MET A 127 -5.13 4.11 6.65
C MET A 127 -5.20 3.00 7.71
N ARG A 128 -4.05 2.51 8.20
CA ARG A 128 -4.03 1.51 9.26
C ARG A 128 -4.50 2.04 10.61
N GLN A 129 -4.14 3.27 10.95
CA GLN A 129 -4.66 3.92 12.15
C GLN A 129 -6.18 4.02 12.06
N ALA A 130 -6.67 4.46 10.91
CA ALA A 130 -8.08 4.57 10.62
C ALA A 130 -8.83 3.21 10.59
N ILE A 131 -8.15 2.12 10.25
CA ILE A 131 -8.71 0.76 10.37
C ILE A 131 -8.75 0.32 11.85
N ALA A 132 -7.72 0.64 12.61
CA ALA A 132 -7.59 0.27 14.02
C ALA A 132 -8.56 1.07 14.93
N ASP A 133 -8.79 2.35 14.63
CA ASP A 133 -9.77 3.20 15.32
C ASP A 133 -11.20 3.07 14.76
N GLY A 134 -11.37 2.25 13.71
CA GLY A 134 -12.66 1.94 13.10
C GLY A 134 -13.20 2.98 12.11
N SER A 135 -12.49 4.08 11.85
CA SER A 135 -12.94 5.18 10.97
C SER A 135 -12.92 4.87 9.46
N LEU A 136 -12.11 3.91 8.98
CA LEU A 136 -11.97 3.55 7.56
C LEU A 136 -12.60 2.21 7.17
N LEU A 137 -13.25 1.54 8.11
CA LEU A 137 -13.94 0.29 7.87
C LEU A 137 -15.13 0.57 6.96
N THR A 138 -15.07 0.13 5.68
CA THR A 138 -16.14 0.29 4.68
C THR A 138 -17.48 0.17 5.37
N GLU A 139 -18.20 1.30 5.44
CA GLU A 139 -19.50 1.36 6.08
C GLU A 139 -20.30 0.20 5.51
N LEU A 140 -20.83 -0.64 6.39
CA LEU A 140 -21.91 -1.50 5.95
C LEU A 140 -22.95 -0.55 5.30
N PRO A 141 -23.57 -0.93 4.17
CA PRO A 141 -24.60 -0.09 3.56
C PRO A 141 -25.57 0.39 4.64
N ALA A 142 -26.00 1.64 4.57
CA ALA A 142 -27.01 2.15 5.51
C ALA A 142 -28.21 1.17 5.53
N GLY A 143 -28.58 0.70 6.72
CA GLY A 143 -29.65 -0.30 6.89
C GLY A 143 -29.23 -1.76 6.65
N ALA A 144 -27.92 -2.09 6.64
CA ALA A 144 -27.48 -3.47 6.58
C ALA A 144 -27.98 -4.26 7.80
N THR A 145 -28.86 -5.23 7.56
CA THR A 145 -29.39 -6.09 8.60
C THR A 145 -29.05 -7.57 8.39
N PHE A 146 -29.00 -8.32 9.49
CA PHE A 146 -28.92 -9.79 9.46
C PHE A 146 -29.96 -10.38 10.39
N GLN A 147 -30.93 -11.09 9.82
CA GLN A 147 -32.08 -11.62 10.57
C GLN A 147 -32.82 -10.56 11.41
N GLY A 148 -32.87 -9.32 10.90
CA GLY A 148 -33.47 -8.17 11.57
C GLY A 148 -32.56 -7.40 12.53
N MET A 149 -31.32 -7.87 12.77
CA MET A 149 -30.33 -7.14 13.59
C MET A 149 -29.59 -6.10 12.76
N ASP A 150 -29.41 -4.89 13.29
CA ASP A 150 -28.66 -3.80 12.66
C ASP A 150 -27.14 -4.05 12.77
N LEU A 151 -26.55 -4.49 11.66
CA LEU A 151 -25.12 -4.78 11.60
C LEU A 151 -24.28 -3.50 11.67
N VAL A 152 -24.82 -2.35 11.25
CA VAL A 152 -24.16 -1.06 11.35
C VAL A 152 -24.04 -0.68 12.82
N ALA A 153 -25.12 -0.81 13.58
CA ALA A 153 -25.14 -0.52 15.01
C ALA A 153 -24.20 -1.45 15.79
N ILE A 154 -24.30 -2.76 15.58
CA ILE A 154 -23.41 -3.77 16.19
C ILE A 154 -21.94 -3.43 15.92
N ARG A 155 -21.58 -3.10 14.68
CA ARG A 155 -20.20 -2.76 14.31
C ARG A 155 -19.73 -1.47 14.98
N ARG A 156 -20.60 -0.45 15.07
CA ARG A 156 -20.30 0.84 15.71
C ARG A 156 -20.07 0.66 17.21
N CYS A 157 -20.83 -0.20 17.89
CA CYS A 157 -20.56 -0.54 19.29
C CYS A 157 -19.20 -1.23 19.47
N LEU A 158 -18.84 -2.17 18.60
CA LEU A 158 -17.60 -2.94 18.73
C LEU A 158 -16.33 -2.16 18.39
N ARG A 159 -16.39 -1.25 17.41
CA ARG A 159 -15.19 -0.62 16.83
C ARG A 159 -15.25 0.89 16.67
N GLY A 160 -16.44 1.48 16.81
CA GLY A 160 -16.64 2.91 16.63
C GLY A 160 -16.29 3.74 17.87
N PRO A 161 -16.07 5.05 17.67
CA PRO A 161 -16.01 6.02 18.76
C PRO A 161 -17.38 6.22 19.41
N GLU A 162 -17.39 6.73 20.63
CA GLU A 162 -18.58 7.16 21.37
C GLU A 162 -19.23 8.39 20.68
N PRO A 163 -20.57 8.59 20.72
CA PRO A 163 -21.58 7.73 21.33
C PRO A 163 -21.90 6.48 20.52
N TRP A 164 -22.12 5.37 21.24
CA TRP A 164 -22.55 4.10 20.66
C TRP A 164 -24.07 4.05 20.56
N PRO A 165 -24.62 3.46 19.49
CA PRO A 165 -26.05 3.24 19.38
C PRO A 165 -26.52 2.26 20.45
N GLU A 166 -27.78 2.38 20.87
CA GLU A 166 -28.41 1.38 21.70
C GLU A 166 -28.61 0.09 20.89
N LEU A 167 -28.27 -1.05 21.48
CA LEU A 167 -28.51 -2.36 20.91
C LEU A 167 -29.63 -3.04 21.68
N ASP A 168 -30.50 -3.76 20.97
CA ASP A 168 -31.39 -4.69 21.64
C ASP A 168 -30.60 -5.88 22.25
N LEU A 169 -31.24 -6.69 23.09
CA LEU A 169 -30.56 -7.81 23.75
C LEU A 169 -30.05 -8.87 22.75
N ARG A 170 -30.72 -9.05 21.62
CA ARG A 170 -30.35 -10.03 20.58
C ARG A 170 -29.11 -9.55 19.84
N GLU A 171 -29.07 -8.28 19.48
CA GLU A 171 -27.93 -7.59 18.88
C GLU A 171 -26.73 -7.57 19.82
N ALA A 172 -26.91 -7.22 21.10
CA ALA A 172 -25.84 -7.23 22.09
C ALA A 172 -25.23 -8.62 22.28
N ARG A 173 -26.07 -9.67 22.32
CA ARG A 173 -25.63 -11.08 22.36
C ARG A 173 -24.88 -11.49 21.10
N PHE A 174 -25.35 -11.05 19.94
CA PHE A 174 -24.68 -11.31 18.66
C PHE A 174 -23.32 -10.60 18.60
N ALA A 175 -23.29 -9.31 18.96
CA ALA A 175 -22.09 -8.47 19.01
C ALA A 175 -21.02 -9.07 19.92
N PHE A 176 -21.39 -9.58 21.10
CA PHE A 176 -20.46 -10.24 22.02
C PHE A 176 -19.64 -11.36 21.35
N ARG A 177 -20.25 -12.14 20.45
CA ARG A 177 -19.58 -13.25 19.74
C ARG A 177 -18.43 -12.78 18.83
N PHE A 178 -18.43 -11.51 18.46
CA PHE A 178 -17.41 -10.87 17.62
C PHE A 178 -16.58 -9.83 18.36
N SER A 179 -16.75 -9.73 19.68
CA SER A 179 -16.00 -8.80 20.52
C SER A 179 -14.53 -9.22 20.64
N ASP A 180 -13.67 -8.24 20.88
CA ASP A 180 -12.26 -8.48 21.18
C ASP A 180 -12.14 -9.17 22.57
N PRO A 181 -11.51 -10.35 22.66
CA PRO A 181 -11.34 -11.05 23.93
C PRO A 181 -10.53 -10.24 24.95
N ASP A 182 -9.64 -9.36 24.50
CA ASP A 182 -8.76 -8.56 25.35
C ASP A 182 -9.43 -7.29 25.88
N MET A 183 -10.62 -6.93 25.37
CA MET A 183 -11.39 -5.78 25.86
C MET A 183 -11.85 -6.03 27.31
N SER A 184 -11.77 -5.02 28.19
CA SER A 184 -12.24 -5.19 29.56
C SER A 184 -13.76 -5.45 29.60
N ALA A 185 -14.23 -6.22 30.58
CA ALA A 185 -15.66 -6.53 30.71
C ALA A 185 -16.50 -5.25 30.95
N ALA A 186 -15.94 -4.26 31.64
CA ALA A 186 -16.55 -2.97 31.86
C ALA A 186 -16.70 -2.17 30.56
N ASP A 187 -15.66 -2.11 29.72
CA ASP A 187 -15.70 -1.36 28.46
C ASP A 187 -16.65 -2.02 27.46
N LEU A 188 -16.60 -3.36 27.35
CA LEU A 188 -17.50 -4.11 26.49
C LEU A 188 -18.96 -3.99 26.98
N GLY A 189 -19.17 -4.01 28.30
CA GLY A 189 -20.49 -3.77 28.90
C GLY A 189 -21.07 -2.42 28.51
N ARG A 190 -20.29 -1.33 28.67
CA ARG A 190 -20.71 0.02 28.27
C ARG A 190 -21.03 0.11 26.78
N ARG A 191 -20.22 -0.53 25.91
CA ARG A 191 -20.44 -0.57 24.45
C ARG A 191 -21.71 -1.29 24.03
N LEU A 192 -22.07 -2.36 24.73
CA LEU A 192 -23.19 -3.25 24.38
C LEU A 192 -24.49 -2.96 25.15
N GLY A 193 -24.50 -1.98 26.05
CA GLY A 193 -25.63 -1.73 26.95
C GLY A 193 -25.86 -2.87 27.96
N LEU A 194 -24.80 -3.56 28.39
CA LEU A 194 -24.85 -4.67 29.35
C LEU A 194 -23.99 -4.37 30.59
N CYS A 195 -24.32 -4.95 31.74
CA CYS A 195 -23.44 -4.87 32.90
C CYS A 195 -22.19 -5.76 32.74
N ALA A 196 -21.09 -5.39 33.40
CA ALA A 196 -19.82 -6.11 33.32
C ALA A 196 -19.95 -7.57 33.80
N GLU A 197 -20.80 -7.83 34.78
CA GLU A 197 -21.10 -9.16 35.31
C GLU A 197 -21.73 -10.06 34.24
N THR A 198 -22.61 -9.49 33.39
CA THR A 198 -23.22 -10.22 32.27
C THR A 198 -22.17 -10.62 31.24
N ILE A 199 -21.24 -9.72 30.92
CA ILE A 199 -20.12 -9.99 30.02
C ILE A 199 -19.23 -11.10 30.59
N GLN A 200 -18.90 -11.05 31.88
CA GLN A 200 -18.10 -12.08 32.54
C GLN A 200 -18.83 -13.44 32.55
N ARG A 201 -20.15 -13.43 32.74
CA ARG A 201 -20.99 -14.62 32.64
C ARG A 201 -20.96 -15.20 31.22
N TYR A 202 -21.06 -14.36 30.18
CA TYR A 202 -20.98 -14.81 28.79
C TYR A 202 -19.62 -15.43 28.46
N ARG A 203 -18.51 -14.86 28.98
CA ARG A 203 -17.16 -15.42 28.80
C ARG A 203 -16.99 -16.79 29.45
N THR A 204 -17.56 -16.99 30.64
CA THR A 204 -17.35 -18.21 31.44
C THR A 204 -18.37 -19.31 31.16
N LYS A 205 -19.64 -18.97 30.94
CA LYS A 205 -20.75 -19.91 30.78
C LYS A 205 -21.32 -19.94 29.35
N GLY A 206 -20.83 -19.08 28.48
CA GLY A 206 -21.35 -18.89 27.13
C GLY A 206 -22.56 -17.96 27.07
N VAL A 207 -22.89 -17.54 25.84
CA VAL A 207 -24.09 -16.73 25.56
C VAL A 207 -25.31 -17.65 25.54
N PRO A 208 -26.39 -17.34 26.29
CA PRO A 208 -27.63 -18.11 26.23
C PRO A 208 -28.14 -18.24 24.79
N LYS A 209 -28.64 -19.42 24.43
CA LYS A 209 -29.33 -19.60 23.15
C LYS A 209 -30.59 -18.72 23.15
N CYS A 210 -30.82 -18.07 22.02
CA CYS A 210 -32.03 -17.29 21.75
C CYS A 210 -33.10 -18.24 21.24
#